data_AF-A0A7W4URX3-F1
#
_entry.id   AF-A0A7W4URX3-F1
#
_cell.length_a   1.000
_cell.length_b   1.000
_cell.length_c   1.000
_cell.angle_alpha   90.00
_cell.angle_beta   90.00
_cell.angle_gamma   90.00
#
_symmetry.space_group_name_H-M   'P 1'
#
loop_
_entity.id
_entity.type
_entity.pdbx_description
1 polymer ?
#
loop_
_entity_poly.entity_id
_entity_poly.type
_entity_poly.pdbx_seq_one_letter_code
_entity_poly.pdbx_strand_id
1 'polypeptide(L)'
;MTNITAEEKGRKLVLTVGDDADSIIITVNPINAALGSALYALYAGIAFAASEHPEVDAESMAKLALGEENWSVVENDLRSAEAKDVVNSAIFWNVQGGGIDVVNELLTGGGLPKARDLLLEANGHSTISEQLQTLLNGASANPTPSPAATPTTTTRSGSGTSFRAPGRPPQPKKKRKKR
;
A
#
# COMPACT_ATOMS: atom_id res chain seq x y z
N MET A 1 2.28 -24.73 2.89
CA MET A 1 2.02 -24.19 1.54
C MET A 1 0.61 -24.57 1.21
N THR A 2 -0.26 -23.59 0.99
CA THR A 2 -1.63 -23.80 0.52
C THR A 2 -1.57 -24.31 -0.91
N ASN A 3 -2.22 -25.45 -1.21
CA ASN A 3 -2.26 -25.98 -2.57
C ASN A 3 -3.40 -25.29 -3.32
N ILE A 4 -3.10 -24.17 -3.97
CA ILE A 4 -4.05 -23.42 -4.79
C ILE A 4 -3.45 -23.28 -6.17
N THR A 5 -4.21 -23.68 -7.18
CA THR A 5 -3.83 -23.52 -8.59
C THR A 5 -4.79 -22.58 -9.29
N ALA A 6 -4.29 -21.87 -10.30
CA ALA A 6 -5.05 -20.93 -11.10
C ALA A 6 -4.91 -21.27 -12.58
N GLU A 7 -6.02 -21.21 -13.30
CA GLU A 7 -6.05 -21.37 -14.75
C GLU A 7 -7.07 -20.41 -15.39
N GLU A 8 -6.80 -19.97 -16.61
CA GLU A 8 -7.77 -19.22 -17.40
C GLU A 8 -8.59 -20.20 -18.26
N LYS A 9 -9.91 -20.20 -18.08
CA LYS A 9 -10.85 -20.98 -18.89
C LYS A 9 -11.97 -20.08 -19.41
N GLY A 10 -12.00 -19.88 -20.73
CA GLY A 10 -13.07 -19.12 -21.38
C GLY A 10 -13.20 -17.69 -20.86
N ARG A 11 -12.07 -17.01 -20.62
CA ARG A 11 -11.97 -15.66 -20.03
C ARG A 11 -12.41 -15.55 -18.58
N LYS A 12 -12.50 -16.68 -17.88
CA LYS A 12 -12.75 -16.76 -16.44
C LYS A 12 -11.49 -17.25 -15.76
N LEU A 13 -11.27 -16.77 -14.56
CA LEU A 13 -10.27 -17.37 -13.67
C LEU A 13 -10.93 -18.56 -12.96
N VAL A 14 -10.29 -19.71 -13.02
CA VAL A 14 -10.68 -20.90 -12.25
C VAL A 14 -9.59 -21.15 -11.22
N LEU A 15 -9.98 -21.10 -9.95
CA LEU A 15 -9.14 -21.40 -8.81
C LEU A 15 -9.52 -22.78 -8.28
N THR A 16 -8.53 -23.65 -8.13
CA THR A 16 -8.72 -24.97 -7.51
C THR A 16 -7.95 -24.97 -6.19
N VAL A 17 -8.67 -25.17 -5.08
CA VAL A 17 -8.12 -25.21 -3.73
C VAL A 17 -8.14 -26.63 -3.22
N GLY A 18 -6.99 -27.16 -2.82
CA GLY A 18 -6.82 -28.53 -2.33
C GLY A 18 -6.38 -29.52 -3.41
N ASP A 19 -6.41 -30.81 -3.04
CA ASP A 19 -5.95 -31.92 -3.88
C ASP A 19 -7.13 -32.75 -4.44
N ASP A 20 -7.01 -33.14 -5.71
CA ASP A 20 -7.79 -34.15 -6.46
C ASP A 20 -9.28 -34.32 -6.09
N ALA A 21 -9.59 -35.10 -5.04
CA ALA A 21 -10.94 -35.57 -4.75
C ALA A 21 -11.80 -34.61 -3.90
N ASP A 22 -11.15 -33.77 -3.08
CA ASP A 22 -11.82 -32.84 -2.16
C ASP A 22 -11.57 -31.38 -2.56
N SER A 23 -11.19 -31.15 -3.83
CA SER A 23 -10.84 -29.83 -4.31
C SER A 23 -12.07 -28.92 -4.41
N ILE A 24 -11.95 -27.69 -3.90
CA ILE A 24 -12.95 -26.65 -4.06
C ILE A 24 -12.61 -25.86 -5.31
N ILE A 25 -13.56 -25.78 -6.26
CA ILE A 25 -13.39 -25.06 -7.51
C ILE A 25 -14.18 -23.75 -7.44
N ILE A 26 -13.47 -22.64 -7.57
CA ILE A 26 -14.04 -21.28 -7.56
C ILE A 26 -13.85 -20.68 -8.94
N THR A 27 -14.95 -20.28 -9.58
CA THR A 27 -14.92 -19.67 -10.92
C THR A 27 -15.22 -18.18 -10.80
N VAL A 28 -14.22 -17.35 -11.09
CA VAL A 28 -14.30 -15.89 -11.05
C VAL A 28 -14.61 -15.35 -12.43
N ASN A 29 -15.74 -14.65 -12.55
CA ASN A 29 -16.17 -14.03 -13.79
C ASN A 29 -15.38 -12.72 -14.03
N PRO A 30 -15.06 -12.39 -15.31
CA PRO A 30 -14.43 -11.13 -15.63
C PRO A 30 -15.40 -9.97 -15.39
N ILE A 31 -14.92 -8.91 -14.77
CA ILE A 31 -15.68 -7.66 -14.65
C ILE A 31 -15.41 -6.74 -15.84
N ASN A 32 -16.28 -5.76 -16.05
CA ASN A 32 -16.05 -4.77 -17.11
C ASN A 32 -14.89 -3.82 -16.75
N ALA A 33 -14.28 -3.21 -17.77
CA ALA A 33 -13.09 -2.38 -17.59
C ALA A 33 -13.29 -1.17 -16.65
N ALA A 34 -14.49 -0.57 -16.64
CA ALA A 34 -14.80 0.55 -15.75
C ALA A 34 -14.79 0.12 -14.27
N LEU A 35 -15.38 -1.04 -13.98
CA LEU A 35 -15.33 -1.65 -12.65
C LEU A 35 -13.91 -2.10 -12.28
N GLY A 36 -13.13 -2.63 -13.22
CA GLY A 36 -11.73 -3.00 -12.99
C GLY A 36 -10.85 -1.79 -12.63
N SER A 37 -11.11 -0.64 -13.22
CA SER A 37 -10.43 0.62 -12.87
C SER A 37 -10.82 1.13 -11.48
N ALA A 38 -12.11 1.07 -11.15
CA ALA A 38 -12.61 1.41 -9.81
C ALA A 38 -12.05 0.47 -8.73
N LEU A 39 -11.97 -0.83 -9.04
CA LEU A 39 -11.38 -1.85 -8.17
C LEU A 39 -9.90 -1.57 -7.90
N TYR A 40 -9.15 -1.16 -8.93
CA TYR A 40 -7.75 -0.77 -8.77
C TYR A 40 -7.60 0.49 -7.89
N ALA A 41 -8.45 1.50 -8.08
CA ALA A 41 -8.42 2.71 -7.25
C ALA A 41 -8.71 2.39 -5.78
N LEU A 42 -9.68 1.50 -5.51
CA LEU A 42 -10.00 1.04 -4.15
C LEU A 42 -8.84 0.23 -3.55
N TYR A 43 -8.27 -0.70 -4.31
CA TYR A 43 -7.10 -1.48 -3.91
C TYR A 43 -5.93 -0.56 -3.53
N ALA A 44 -5.63 0.44 -4.36
CA ALA A 44 -4.62 1.44 -4.05
C ALA A 44 -5.00 2.20 -2.77
N GLY A 45 -6.23 2.71 -2.65
CA GLY A 45 -6.69 3.41 -1.45
C GLY A 45 -6.45 2.62 -0.15
N ILE A 46 -6.73 1.32 -0.14
CA ILE A 46 -6.47 0.44 1.00
C ILE A 46 -4.96 0.20 1.18
N ALA A 47 -4.24 -0.15 0.10
CA ALA A 47 -2.82 -0.48 0.15
C ALA A 47 -1.91 0.70 0.55
N PHE A 48 -2.40 1.93 0.38
CA PHE A 48 -1.73 3.17 0.75
C PHE A 48 -2.32 3.82 2.02
N ALA A 49 -3.17 3.10 2.77
CA ALA A 49 -3.80 3.56 4.01
C ALA A 49 -4.59 4.89 3.87
N ALA A 50 -5.19 5.11 2.70
CA ALA A 50 -6.06 6.25 2.41
C ALA A 50 -7.55 5.95 2.66
N SER A 51 -7.91 4.69 2.91
CA SER A 51 -9.27 4.28 3.28
C SER A 51 -9.59 4.64 4.74
N GLU A 52 -10.78 5.21 4.96
CA GLU A 52 -11.32 5.50 6.30
C GLU A 52 -11.90 4.25 6.99
N HIS A 53 -12.29 3.24 6.21
CA HIS A 53 -12.94 2.01 6.66
C HIS A 53 -12.33 0.78 5.97
N PRO A 54 -11.05 0.44 6.26
CA PRO A 54 -10.29 -0.53 5.47
C PRO A 54 -10.89 -1.94 5.49
N GLU A 55 -11.55 -2.35 6.56
CA GLU A 55 -12.19 -3.68 6.67
C GLU A 55 -13.43 -3.78 5.77
N VAL A 56 -14.30 -2.77 5.83
CA VAL A 56 -15.53 -2.70 5.01
C VAL A 56 -15.19 -2.56 3.53
N ASP A 57 -14.17 -1.76 3.22
CA ASP A 57 -13.69 -1.55 1.87
C ASP A 57 -13.03 -2.82 1.32
N ALA A 58 -12.28 -3.56 2.15
CA ALA A 58 -11.68 -4.84 1.76
C ALA A 58 -12.74 -5.91 1.47
N GLU A 59 -13.79 -6.00 2.29
CA GLU A 59 -14.90 -6.93 2.05
C GLU A 59 -15.66 -6.58 0.77
N SER A 60 -15.96 -5.29 0.57
CA SER A 60 -16.65 -4.79 -0.63
C SER A 60 -15.82 -5.06 -1.89
N MET A 61 -14.50 -4.83 -1.81
CA MET A 61 -13.54 -5.14 -2.88
C MET A 61 -13.53 -6.64 -3.20
N ALA A 62 -13.52 -7.50 -2.18
CA ALA A 62 -13.51 -8.94 -2.36
C ALA A 62 -14.80 -9.45 -3.01
N LYS A 63 -15.97 -8.99 -2.56
CA LYS A 63 -17.27 -9.34 -3.16
C LYS A 63 -17.36 -8.87 -4.61
N LEU A 64 -16.89 -7.66 -4.91
CA LEU A 64 -16.86 -7.14 -6.28
C LEU A 64 -15.95 -7.96 -7.20
N ALA A 65 -14.80 -8.41 -6.69
CA ALA A 65 -13.83 -9.17 -7.45
C ALA A 65 -14.21 -10.65 -7.64
N LEU A 66 -14.79 -11.29 -6.61
CA LEU A 66 -15.17 -12.70 -6.62
C LEU A 66 -16.55 -12.96 -7.22
N GLY A 67 -17.47 -12.00 -7.08
CA GLY A 67 -18.90 -12.24 -7.22
C GLY A 67 -19.52 -12.71 -5.91
N GLU A 68 -20.76 -12.29 -5.64
CA GLU A 68 -21.50 -12.67 -4.43
C GLU A 68 -21.69 -14.19 -4.33
N GLU A 69 -21.78 -14.88 -5.47
CA GLU A 69 -21.93 -16.33 -5.54
C GLU A 69 -20.75 -17.11 -4.95
N ASN A 70 -19.55 -16.55 -5.04
CA ASN A 70 -18.33 -17.19 -4.54
C ASN A 70 -17.99 -16.75 -3.11
N TRP A 71 -18.59 -15.66 -2.62
CA TRP A 71 -18.30 -15.12 -1.30
C TRP A 71 -18.63 -16.12 -0.18
N SER A 72 -19.78 -16.78 -0.27
CA SER A 72 -20.20 -17.76 0.75
C SER A 72 -19.24 -18.95 0.84
N VAL A 73 -18.65 -19.37 -0.29
CA VAL A 73 -17.66 -20.46 -0.32
C VAL A 73 -16.37 -20.01 0.38
N VAL A 74 -15.91 -18.80 0.07
CA VAL A 74 -14.69 -18.23 0.68
C VAL A 74 -14.85 -18.04 2.19
N GLU A 75 -16.03 -17.63 2.65
CA GLU A 75 -16.29 -17.37 4.07
C GLU A 75 -16.47 -18.64 4.90
N ASN A 76 -17.14 -19.66 4.36
CA ASN A 76 -17.57 -20.82 5.13
C ASN A 76 -16.71 -22.07 4.89
N ASP A 77 -16.15 -22.23 3.69
CA ASP A 77 -15.54 -23.50 3.26
C ASP A 77 -14.00 -23.44 3.20
N LEU A 78 -13.42 -22.23 3.22
CA LEU A 78 -11.97 -22.04 3.14
C LEU A 78 -11.34 -21.69 4.49
N ARG A 79 -10.08 -22.12 4.68
CA ARG A 79 -9.26 -21.63 5.81
C ARG A 79 -8.86 -20.19 5.56
N SER A 80 -8.61 -19.43 6.62
CA SER A 80 -8.23 -18.00 6.52
C SER A 80 -7.06 -17.72 5.55
N ALA A 81 -6.05 -18.59 5.50
CA ALA A 81 -4.94 -18.45 4.55
C ALA A 81 -5.38 -18.68 3.09
N GLU A 82 -6.21 -19.69 2.85
CA GLU A 82 -6.75 -20.02 1.51
C GLU A 82 -7.69 -18.93 1.02
N ALA A 83 -8.59 -18.47 1.89
CA ALA A 83 -9.49 -17.36 1.63
C ALA A 83 -8.72 -16.11 1.22
N LYS A 84 -7.63 -15.79 1.92
CA LYS A 84 -6.77 -14.65 1.57
C LYS A 84 -6.15 -14.79 0.18
N ASP A 85 -5.60 -15.94 -0.16
CA ASP A 85 -4.97 -16.17 -1.46
C ASP A 85 -6.01 -16.16 -2.59
N VAL A 86 -7.19 -16.74 -2.37
CA VAL A 86 -8.32 -16.72 -3.32
C VAL A 86 -8.84 -15.31 -3.57
N VAL A 87 -9.07 -14.53 -2.50
CA VAL A 87 -9.54 -13.13 -2.61
C VAL A 87 -8.52 -12.28 -3.37
N ASN A 88 -7.23 -12.37 -3.02
CA ASN A 88 -6.20 -11.61 -3.73
C ASN A 88 -6.07 -12.04 -5.19
N SER A 89 -6.20 -13.34 -5.48
CA SER A 89 -6.20 -13.85 -6.86
C SER A 89 -7.36 -13.28 -7.68
N ALA A 90 -8.57 -13.27 -7.11
CA ALA A 90 -9.74 -12.68 -7.77
C ALA A 90 -9.58 -11.17 -8.00
N ILE A 91 -9.03 -10.45 -7.02
CA ILE A 91 -8.72 -9.02 -7.17
C ILE A 91 -7.71 -8.81 -8.30
N PHE A 92 -6.56 -9.48 -8.26
CA PHE A 92 -5.49 -9.34 -9.26
C PHE A 92 -5.89 -9.80 -10.65
N TRP A 93 -6.87 -10.69 -10.77
CA TRP A 93 -7.47 -11.03 -12.05
C TRP A 93 -8.31 -9.90 -12.62
N ASN A 94 -9.10 -9.22 -11.77
CA ASN A 94 -10.14 -8.28 -12.21
C ASN A 94 -9.73 -6.80 -12.17
N VAL A 95 -8.65 -6.44 -11.48
CA VAL A 95 -8.12 -5.06 -11.49
C VAL A 95 -7.56 -4.68 -12.86
N GLN A 96 -7.59 -3.38 -13.17
CA GLN A 96 -6.89 -2.85 -14.33
C GLN A 96 -5.38 -3.18 -14.28
N GLY A 97 -4.82 -3.63 -15.40
CA GLY A 97 -3.43 -4.10 -15.49
C GLY A 97 -3.18 -5.45 -14.79
N GLY A 98 -4.25 -6.08 -14.29
CA GLY A 98 -4.26 -7.44 -13.75
C GLY A 98 -4.27 -8.53 -14.83
N GLY A 99 -4.31 -9.79 -14.40
CA GLY A 99 -4.36 -10.94 -15.28
C GLY A 99 -3.77 -12.21 -14.67
N ILE A 100 -3.80 -13.30 -15.43
CA ILE A 100 -3.37 -14.62 -14.95
C ILE A 100 -1.89 -14.64 -14.53
N ASP A 101 -1.04 -13.84 -15.17
CA ASP A 101 0.38 -13.73 -14.83
C ASP A 101 0.59 -13.18 -13.40
N VAL A 102 -0.19 -12.16 -13.01
CA VAL A 102 -0.16 -11.60 -11.66
C VAL A 102 -0.67 -12.61 -10.63
N VAL A 103 -1.71 -13.37 -10.98
CA VAL A 103 -2.26 -14.43 -10.13
C VAL A 103 -1.26 -15.57 -9.95
N ASN A 104 -0.58 -15.99 -11.01
CA ASN A 104 0.43 -17.03 -10.94
C ASN A 104 1.65 -16.60 -10.11
N GLU A 105 2.06 -15.33 -10.22
CA GLU A 105 3.14 -14.78 -9.40
C GLU A 105 2.78 -14.78 -7.90
N LEU A 106 1.50 -14.48 -7.59
CA LEU A 106 0.96 -14.56 -6.23
C LEU A 106 1.02 -15.99 -5.69
N LEU A 107 0.55 -16.98 -6.45
CA LEU A 107 0.40 -18.35 -5.96
C LEU A 107 1.69 -19.18 -6.00
N THR A 108 2.55 -18.95 -6.99
CA THR A 108 3.69 -19.83 -7.28
C THR A 108 5.05 -19.13 -7.37
N GLY A 109 5.09 -17.84 -7.70
CA GLY A 109 6.35 -17.13 -8.03
C GLY A 109 7.04 -16.46 -6.83
N GLY A 110 6.30 -15.71 -6.04
CA GLY A 110 6.87 -15.06 -4.85
C GLY A 110 5.89 -14.38 -3.92
N GLY A 111 4.61 -14.74 -3.99
CA GLY A 111 3.61 -14.27 -3.05
C GLY A 111 3.15 -12.84 -3.32
N LEU A 112 2.37 -12.33 -2.36
CA LEU A 112 1.73 -11.02 -2.44
C LEU A 112 2.68 -9.85 -2.78
N PRO A 113 3.91 -9.75 -2.25
CA PRO A 113 4.80 -8.64 -2.57
C PRO A 113 5.16 -8.55 -4.05
N LYS A 114 5.58 -9.68 -4.67
CA LYS A 114 5.96 -9.69 -6.08
C LYS A 114 4.78 -9.48 -7.02
N ALA A 115 3.65 -10.09 -6.72
CA ALA A 115 2.42 -9.90 -7.49
C ALA A 115 1.96 -8.44 -7.47
N ARG A 116 2.09 -7.75 -6.32
CA ARG A 116 1.81 -6.32 -6.21
C ARG A 116 2.77 -5.49 -7.07
N ASP A 117 4.07 -5.77 -7.03
CA ASP A 117 5.05 -5.05 -7.84
C ASP A 117 4.74 -5.21 -9.33
N LEU A 118 4.43 -6.43 -9.79
CA LEU A 118 4.04 -6.72 -11.16
C LEU A 118 2.77 -5.93 -11.55
N LEU A 119 1.76 -5.89 -10.68
CA LEU A 119 0.54 -5.12 -10.90
C LEU A 119 0.82 -3.60 -11.01
N LEU A 120 1.69 -3.07 -10.17
CA LEU A 120 2.07 -1.65 -10.21
C LEU A 120 2.86 -1.33 -11.49
N GLU A 121 3.76 -2.20 -11.90
CA GLU A 121 4.51 -2.08 -13.16
C GLU A 121 3.57 -2.10 -14.37
N ALA A 122 2.62 -3.03 -14.42
CA ALA A 122 1.63 -3.15 -15.50
C ALA A 122 0.74 -1.89 -15.63
N ASN A 123 0.57 -1.13 -14.54
CA ASN A 123 -0.17 0.13 -14.53
C ASN A 123 0.72 1.38 -14.68
N GLY A 124 2.03 1.22 -14.91
CA GLY A 124 2.96 2.34 -15.07
C GLY A 124 3.29 3.09 -13.78
N HIS A 125 3.08 2.46 -12.62
CA HIS A 125 3.28 3.02 -11.28
C HIS A 125 4.53 2.45 -10.57
N SER A 126 5.49 1.89 -11.32
CA SER A 126 6.72 1.29 -10.77
C SER A 126 7.51 2.24 -9.86
N THR A 127 7.60 3.52 -10.22
CA THR A 127 8.26 4.57 -9.44
C THR A 127 7.58 4.85 -8.09
N ILE A 128 6.26 4.62 -7.97
CA ILE A 128 5.54 4.75 -6.70
C ILE A 128 5.89 3.57 -5.77
N SER A 129 6.09 2.36 -6.32
CA SER A 129 6.53 1.20 -5.53
C SER A 129 7.92 1.43 -4.92
N GLU A 130 8.88 1.92 -5.72
CA GLU A 130 10.23 2.22 -5.25
C GLU A 130 10.24 3.28 -4.15
N GLN A 131 9.42 4.33 -4.28
CA GLN A 131 9.28 5.38 -3.28
C GLN A 131 8.65 4.86 -1.98
N LEU A 132 7.62 4.01 -2.08
CA LEU A 132 7.03 3.35 -0.91
C LEU A 132 8.02 2.43 -0.20
N GLN A 133 8.72 1.57 -0.95
CA GLN A 133 9.73 0.69 -0.37
C GLN A 133 10.81 1.51 0.33
N THR A 134 11.24 2.62 -0.27
CA THR A 134 12.21 3.55 0.34
C THR A 134 11.66 4.19 1.62
N LEU A 135 10.39 4.60 1.66
CA LEU A 135 9.77 5.18 2.86
C LEU A 135 9.55 4.14 3.98
N LEU A 136 9.10 2.93 3.63
CA LEU A 136 8.93 1.81 4.55
C LEU A 136 10.28 1.34 5.13
N ASN A 137 11.31 1.26 4.29
CA ASN A 137 12.67 0.93 4.72
C ASN A 137 13.33 2.11 5.49
N GLY A 138 12.97 3.35 5.14
CA GLY A 138 13.44 4.57 5.79
C GLY A 138 12.88 4.78 7.21
N ALA A 139 11.67 4.29 7.50
CA ALA A 139 11.10 4.29 8.85
C ALA A 139 11.85 3.36 9.82
N SER A 140 12.62 2.39 9.31
CA SER A 140 13.48 1.52 10.11
C SER A 140 14.90 2.05 10.32
N ALA A 141 15.24 3.19 9.69
CA ALA A 141 16.47 3.92 9.97
C ALA A 141 16.11 5.14 10.83
N ASN A 142 15.91 4.92 12.13
CA ASN A 142 16.09 6.01 13.07
C ASN A 142 17.53 6.51 12.85
N PRO A 143 17.76 7.75 12.37
CA PRO A 143 19.12 8.22 12.23
C PRO A 143 19.70 8.25 13.63
N THR A 144 20.62 7.34 13.92
CA THR A 144 21.48 7.46 15.10
C THR A 144 22.00 8.90 15.07
N PRO A 145 21.67 9.74 16.07
CA PRO A 145 22.16 11.11 16.08
C PRO A 145 23.68 11.02 16.02
N SER A 146 24.23 11.54 14.93
CA SER A 146 25.68 11.66 14.75
C SER A 146 26.23 12.31 16.02
N PRO A 147 27.24 11.73 16.70
CA PRO A 147 27.79 12.34 17.90
C PRO A 147 28.23 13.76 17.53
N ALA A 148 27.66 14.72 18.26
CA ALA A 148 27.89 16.14 18.09
C ALA A 148 29.40 16.39 17.93
N ALA A 149 29.78 16.99 16.82
CA ALA A 149 31.11 17.56 16.68
C ALA A 149 31.29 18.58 17.81
N THR A 150 32.19 18.27 18.73
CA THR A 150 32.65 19.14 19.81
C THR A 150 32.99 20.52 19.22
N PRO A 151 32.48 21.64 19.76
CA PRO A 151 32.86 22.94 19.28
C PRO A 151 34.34 23.15 19.58
N THR A 152 35.16 23.25 18.53
CA THR A 152 36.57 23.59 18.66
C THR A 152 36.67 25.07 19.05
N THR A 153 36.96 25.34 20.32
CA THR A 153 37.36 26.66 20.81
C THR A 153 38.65 27.07 20.10
N THR A 154 38.54 27.96 19.12
CA THR A 154 39.68 28.72 18.61
C THR A 154 39.67 30.10 19.24
N THR A 155 40.52 30.28 20.24
CA THR A 155 40.90 31.56 20.84
C THR A 155 41.70 32.33 19.80
N ARG A 156 41.15 33.46 19.30
CA ARG A 156 41.95 34.46 18.57
C ARG A 156 42.03 35.74 19.39
N SER A 157 43.22 35.95 19.95
CA SER A 157 43.66 37.16 20.63
C SER A 157 43.96 38.26 19.60
N GLY A 158 43.49 39.48 19.84
CA GLY A 158 43.75 40.66 19.01
C GLY A 158 42.96 41.89 19.47
N SER A 159 43.66 42.81 20.10
CA SER A 159 43.22 43.96 20.90
C SER A 159 42.85 45.25 20.14
N GLY A 160 41.93 46.05 20.72
CA GLY A 160 41.74 47.51 20.55
C GLY A 160 40.55 47.90 19.64
N THR A 161 39.66 48.84 19.93
CA THR A 161 39.54 49.86 20.99
C THR A 161 38.07 50.35 21.02
N SER A 162 37.55 50.67 22.21
CA SER A 162 36.36 51.48 22.58
C SER A 162 35.57 52.21 21.47
N PHE A 163 34.22 52.17 21.49
CA PHE A 163 33.35 53.38 21.54
C PHE A 163 31.84 53.06 21.77
N ARG A 164 31.34 53.40 22.98
CA ARG A 164 30.08 54.11 23.32
C ARG A 164 28.71 53.64 22.74
N ALA A 165 27.83 53.16 23.64
CA ALA A 165 26.35 53.20 23.52
C ALA A 165 25.82 54.66 23.62
N PRO A 166 24.52 55.05 23.44
CA PRO A 166 23.29 54.23 23.43
C PRO A 166 22.22 54.66 22.41
N GLY A 167 21.09 53.93 22.31
CA GLY A 167 19.91 54.45 21.60
C GLY A 167 18.76 53.46 21.44
N ARG A 168 17.88 53.38 22.44
CA ARG A 168 16.54 52.76 22.34
C ARG A 168 15.55 53.79 21.79
N PRO A 169 14.63 53.42 20.89
CA PRO A 169 13.26 53.96 20.97
C PRO A 169 12.20 52.85 20.65
N PRO A 170 10.87 53.11 20.61
CA PRO A 170 9.94 52.59 21.62
C PRO A 170 8.87 51.65 21.04
N GLN A 171 8.16 50.92 21.92
CA GLN A 171 6.99 50.12 21.56
C GLN A 171 5.74 50.96 21.23
N PRO A 172 4.90 50.54 20.26
CA PRO A 172 3.60 51.17 20.00
C PRO A 172 2.50 50.68 20.96
N LYS A 173 1.82 51.65 21.60
CA LYS A 173 0.66 51.48 22.48
C LYS A 173 -0.59 51.04 21.69
N LYS A 174 -1.21 49.91 22.07
CA LYS A 174 -2.56 49.53 21.61
C LYS A 174 -3.62 50.37 22.34
N LYS A 175 -4.43 51.11 21.59
CA LYS A 175 -5.62 51.83 22.09
C LYS A 175 -6.77 50.83 22.34
N ARG A 176 -7.29 50.85 23.58
CA ARG A 176 -8.54 50.20 24.01
C ARG A 176 -9.74 50.84 23.29
N LYS A 177 -10.58 50.03 22.67
CA LYS A 177 -11.88 50.40 22.10
C LYS A 177 -12.94 50.20 23.20
N LYS A 178 -13.64 51.27 23.58
CA LYS A 178 -14.83 51.21 24.45
C LYS A 178 -16.04 50.78 23.61
N ARG A 179 -16.81 49.83 24.11
CA ARG A 179 -18.26 49.75 24.00
C ARG A 179 -18.76 49.25 25.35
#